data_AF-A0A0F8VSE4-F1
#
_entry.id   AF-A0A0F8VSE4-F1
#
_cell.length_a   1.000
_cell.length_b   1.000
_cell.length_c   1.000
_cell.angle_alpha   90.00
_cell.angle_beta   90.00
_cell.angle_gamma   90.00
#
_symmetry.space_group_name_H-M   'P 1'
#
loop_
_entity.id
_entity.type
_entity.pdbx_description
1 polymer ?
#
loop_
_entity_poly.entity_id
_entity_poly.type
_entity_poly.pdbx_seq_one_letter_code
_entity_poly.pdbx_strand_id
1 'polypeptide(L)'
;SRVATSVALNRIIKDGEDISGRTASVNIDKPKKKNEQFSLEMTIKHIPDIRVYYMGVYPIEKFEFVGQKEFEDFILTCYESRRFTGEGQITGIMNAANSLLIGSVKPNESISESQLRKFVEDVLRLRYQKNIKMKLKVISWVFPPPLQKYARVLDNYFFKKNLAVAIELIPINSQLFRKRILEHYKDASKSEFLLKFISQASIMDIAYKRIDGLKYRFEVVGGRSNNIDGYLINCQWDFNFIEGRFAEREYGLMREQKDGKYIAVLKAEKKFEKAGKYIIACRVQDNLGGEAVRTKEVIIK
;
A
#
# COMPACT_ATOMS: atom_id res chain seq x y z
N SER A 1 -22.97 5.81 8.61
CA SER A 1 -22.78 4.69 9.55
C SER A 1 -21.94 5.15 10.73
N ARG A 2 -22.56 5.71 11.80
CA ARG A 2 -21.86 6.11 13.04
C ARG A 2 -21.56 4.90 13.95
N VAL A 3 -22.31 3.82 13.75
CA VAL A 3 -22.23 2.57 14.52
C VAL A 3 -20.98 1.76 14.16
N ALA A 4 -20.58 1.72 12.88
CA ALA A 4 -19.37 0.97 12.50
C ALA A 4 -18.08 1.63 13.01
N THR A 5 -18.03 2.97 13.01
CA THR A 5 -16.87 3.72 13.51
C THR A 5 -16.75 3.61 15.03
N SER A 6 -17.85 3.62 15.77
CA SER A 6 -17.83 3.45 17.23
C SER A 6 -17.42 2.03 17.65
N VAL A 7 -17.85 1.01 16.89
CA VAL A 7 -17.49 -0.40 17.17
C VAL A 7 -16.00 -0.65 16.88
N ALA A 8 -15.44 -0.06 15.83
CA ALA A 8 -14.02 -0.16 15.52
C ALA A 8 -13.14 0.55 16.57
N LEU A 9 -13.52 1.76 16.99
CA LEU A 9 -12.80 2.52 18.03
C LEU A 9 -12.84 1.82 19.38
N ASN A 10 -13.99 1.25 19.77
CA ASN A 10 -14.12 0.49 21.02
C ASN A 10 -13.28 -0.78 21.01
N ARG A 11 -13.15 -1.47 19.87
CA ARG A 11 -12.25 -2.63 19.76
C ARG A 11 -10.79 -2.21 19.91
N ILE A 12 -10.37 -1.13 19.25
CA ILE A 12 -8.98 -0.64 19.34
C ILE A 12 -8.63 -0.20 20.77
N ILE A 13 -9.56 0.47 21.47
CA ILE A 13 -9.35 0.87 22.87
C ILE A 13 -9.20 -0.38 23.74
N LYS A 14 -10.10 -1.34 23.60
CA LYS A 14 -10.08 -2.58 24.38
C LYS A 14 -8.80 -3.40 24.13
N ASP A 15 -8.42 -3.57 22.88
CA ASP A 15 -7.19 -4.29 22.50
C ASP A 15 -5.96 -3.54 23.04
N GLY A 16 -5.97 -2.20 23.03
CA GLY A 16 -4.93 -1.38 23.63
C GLY A 16 -4.85 -1.47 25.16
N GLU A 17 -5.99 -1.57 25.85
CA GLU A 17 -6.07 -1.79 27.29
C GLU A 17 -5.53 -3.17 27.67
N ASP A 18 -5.91 -4.20 26.91
CA ASP A 18 -5.46 -5.59 27.10
C ASP A 18 -3.95 -5.74 26.88
N ILE A 19 -3.39 -5.08 25.86
CA ILE A 19 -1.95 -5.11 25.55
C ILE A 19 -1.15 -4.30 26.58
N SER A 20 -1.66 -3.15 27.02
CA SER A 20 -0.93 -2.25 27.91
C SER A 20 -1.08 -2.57 29.40
N GLY A 21 -2.06 -3.39 29.77
CA GLY A 21 -2.42 -3.65 31.17
C GLY A 21 -2.95 -2.41 31.90
N ARG A 22 -3.31 -1.35 31.18
CA ARG A 22 -3.82 -0.09 31.72
C ARG A 22 -5.18 0.22 31.14
N THR A 23 -6.20 0.32 31.99
CA THR A 23 -7.54 0.76 31.61
C THR A 23 -7.56 2.28 31.42
N ALA A 24 -7.81 2.73 30.19
CA ALA A 24 -8.04 4.14 29.84
C ALA A 24 -9.53 4.55 30.00
N SER A 25 -10.41 3.56 30.14
CA SER A 25 -11.83 3.72 30.38
C SER A 25 -12.10 4.25 31.80
N VAL A 26 -12.28 5.57 31.92
CA VAL A 26 -12.95 6.16 33.08
C VAL A 26 -14.41 5.73 33.03
N ASN A 27 -14.77 4.72 33.82
CA ASN A 27 -16.15 4.30 34.07
C ASN A 27 -17.02 5.52 34.43
N ILE A 28 -17.91 5.93 33.51
CA ILE A 28 -19.05 6.79 33.80
C ILE A 28 -20.18 5.89 34.30
N ASP A 29 -20.03 5.30 35.49
CA ASP A 29 -21.09 4.48 36.10
C ASP A 29 -21.29 4.76 37.60
N LYS A 30 -20.83 5.91 38.09
CA LYS A 30 -21.21 6.40 39.43
C LYS A 30 -21.55 7.89 39.37
N PRO A 31 -22.77 8.32 39.79
CA PRO A 31 -23.07 9.73 39.93
C PRO A 31 -22.32 10.22 41.17
N LYS A 32 -21.13 10.79 40.98
CA LYS A 32 -20.42 11.49 42.06
C LYS A 32 -20.91 12.95 42.12
N LYS A 33 -21.00 13.42 43.36
CA LYS A 33 -21.73 14.59 43.87
C LYS A 33 -21.54 15.88 43.04
N LYS A 34 -22.63 16.64 42.92
CA LYS A 34 -22.66 18.05 42.49
C LYS A 34 -21.60 18.86 43.27
N ASN A 35 -20.81 19.65 42.57
CA ASN A 35 -19.86 20.68 43.05
C ASN A 35 -18.36 20.38 43.09
N GLU A 36 -17.86 19.44 42.28
CA GLU A 36 -16.46 19.49 41.85
C GLU A 36 -16.42 19.66 40.34
N GLN A 37 -16.60 20.91 39.90
CA GLN A 37 -16.26 21.30 38.55
C GLN A 37 -14.73 21.29 38.48
N PHE A 38 -14.15 20.13 38.16
CA PHE A 38 -12.79 20.10 37.64
C PHE A 38 -12.81 20.99 36.41
N SER A 39 -12.27 22.20 36.54
CA SER A 39 -11.84 22.97 35.38
C SER A 39 -10.74 22.13 34.74
N LEU A 40 -11.14 21.30 33.78
CA LEU A 40 -10.25 20.92 32.70
C LEU A 40 -9.86 22.24 32.06
N GLU A 41 -8.74 22.80 32.52
CA GLU A 41 -7.96 23.75 31.75
C GLU A 41 -7.77 23.08 30.40
N MET A 42 -8.60 23.45 29.43
CA MET A 42 -8.31 23.18 28.03
C MET A 42 -7.16 24.10 27.64
N THR A 43 -5.97 23.84 28.19
CA THR A 43 -4.78 24.01 27.38
C THR A 43 -5.05 23.15 26.17
N ILE A 44 -5.28 23.77 25.01
CA ILE A 44 -5.35 23.09 23.72
C ILE A 44 -3.95 22.51 23.48
N LYS A 45 -3.63 21.43 24.19
CA LYS A 45 -2.45 20.62 23.95
C LYS A 45 -2.68 19.98 22.61
N HIS A 46 -1.96 20.52 21.62
CA HIS A 46 -1.60 19.95 20.34
C HIS A 46 -2.24 18.57 20.12
N ILE A 47 -3.39 18.52 19.44
CA ILE A 47 -4.04 17.25 19.09
C ILE A 47 -2.97 16.42 18.36
N PRO A 48 -2.57 15.24 18.86
CA PRO A 48 -1.53 14.46 18.21
C PRO A 48 -2.01 14.05 16.81
N ASP A 49 -1.11 14.14 15.83
CA ASP A 49 -1.34 13.60 14.49
C ASP A 49 -1.55 12.08 14.64
N ILE A 50 -2.79 11.62 14.54
CA ILE A 50 -3.11 10.19 14.63
C ILE A 50 -2.67 9.55 13.31
N ARG A 51 -1.51 8.89 13.34
CA ARG A 51 -1.06 8.02 12.24
C ARG A 51 -1.57 6.61 12.48
N VAL A 52 -2.56 6.20 11.70
CA VAL A 52 -3.07 4.82 11.73
C VAL A 52 -2.13 3.95 10.92
N TYR A 53 -1.31 3.16 11.60
CA TYR A 53 -0.53 2.10 10.95
C TYR A 53 -1.39 0.84 10.89
N TYR A 54 -1.70 0.38 9.68
CA TYR A 54 -2.42 -0.87 9.49
C TYR A 54 -1.46 -2.04 9.68
N MET A 55 -1.69 -2.85 10.71
CA MET A 55 -0.94 -4.08 10.90
C MET A 55 -1.10 -4.98 9.67
N GLY A 56 0.02 -5.34 9.05
CA GLY A 56 0.05 -6.13 7.82
C GLY A 56 0.18 -5.33 6.52
N VAL A 57 0.09 -3.99 6.55
CA VAL A 57 0.31 -3.14 5.38
C VAL A 57 1.72 -2.57 5.40
N TYR A 58 2.48 -2.82 4.34
CA TYR A 58 3.89 -2.49 4.23
C TYR A 58 4.13 -1.56 3.04
N PRO A 59 4.44 -0.28 3.27
CA PRO A 59 4.85 0.63 2.21
C PRO A 59 6.12 0.13 1.53
N ILE A 60 6.11 -0.03 0.21
CA ILE A 60 7.22 -0.59 -0.55
C ILE A 60 8.48 0.28 -0.47
N GLU A 61 8.31 1.59 -0.27
CA GLU A 61 9.41 2.55 -0.19
C GLU A 61 10.28 2.32 1.05
N LYS A 62 9.73 1.66 2.09
CA LYS A 62 10.50 1.31 3.29
C LYS A 62 11.51 0.20 3.05
N PHE A 63 11.34 -0.61 2.01
CA PHE A 63 12.28 -1.69 1.68
C PHE A 63 13.59 -1.18 1.09
N GLU A 64 13.66 0.06 0.60
CA GLU A 64 14.90 0.63 0.06
C GLU A 64 16.05 0.65 1.08
N PHE A 65 15.73 0.66 2.38
CA PHE A 65 16.70 0.62 3.47
C PHE A 65 17.08 -0.79 3.93
N VAL A 66 16.50 -1.83 3.32
CA VAL A 66 16.77 -3.24 3.64
C VAL A 66 17.88 -3.76 2.74
N GLY A 67 18.78 -4.59 3.28
CA GLY A 67 19.82 -5.21 2.48
C GLY A 67 19.24 -6.23 1.49
N GLN A 68 19.79 -6.30 0.27
CA GLN A 68 19.33 -7.25 -0.77
C GLN A 68 19.26 -8.70 -0.27
N LYS A 69 20.26 -9.16 0.50
CA LYS A 69 20.30 -10.52 1.03
C LYS A 69 19.17 -10.78 2.04
N GLU A 70 18.92 -9.83 2.94
CA GLU A 70 17.85 -9.93 3.94
C GLU A 70 16.47 -9.94 3.27
N PHE A 71 16.30 -9.10 2.25
CA PHE A 71 15.10 -9.09 1.42
C PHE A 71 14.88 -10.43 0.71
N GLU A 72 15.91 -10.99 0.10
CA GLU A 72 15.83 -12.32 -0.50
C GLU A 72 15.48 -13.39 0.54
N ASP A 73 16.12 -13.40 1.71
CA ASP A 73 15.84 -14.36 2.77
C ASP A 73 14.39 -14.25 3.27
N PHE A 74 13.86 -13.03 3.36
CA PHE A 74 12.44 -12.79 3.64
C PHE A 74 11.53 -13.43 2.58
N ILE A 75 11.77 -13.16 1.29
CA ILE A 75 10.97 -13.73 0.19
C ILE A 75 11.08 -15.26 0.15
N LEU A 76 12.28 -15.81 0.36
CA LEU A 76 12.50 -17.26 0.45
C LEU A 76 11.71 -17.87 1.61
N THR A 77 11.69 -17.21 2.76
CA THR A 77 10.89 -17.63 3.92
C THR A 77 9.40 -17.63 3.60
N CYS A 78 8.89 -16.59 2.92
CA CYS A 78 7.49 -16.54 2.47
C CYS A 78 7.11 -17.69 1.51
N TYR A 79 8.08 -18.25 0.80
CA TYR A 79 7.90 -19.36 -0.15
C TYR A 79 8.34 -20.71 0.41
N GLU A 80 8.65 -20.82 1.71
CA GLU A 80 9.21 -22.02 2.34
C GLU A 80 10.40 -22.60 1.56
N SER A 81 11.22 -21.70 1.02
CA SER A 81 12.30 -22.02 0.10
C SER A 81 13.64 -21.97 0.79
N ARG A 82 14.56 -22.79 0.30
CA ARG A 82 15.95 -22.78 0.73
C ARG A 82 16.77 -21.95 -0.24
N ARG A 83 17.71 -21.17 0.27
CA ARG A 83 18.68 -20.46 -0.55
C ARG A 83 19.49 -21.46 -1.38
N PHE A 84 19.67 -21.16 -2.66
CA PHE A 84 20.53 -21.98 -3.50
C PHE A 84 21.98 -21.65 -3.21
N THR A 85 22.82 -22.68 -3.08
CA THR A 85 24.25 -22.55 -2.75
C THR A 85 25.17 -22.86 -3.93
N GLY A 86 24.63 -23.26 -5.08
CA GLY A 86 25.42 -23.46 -6.28
C GLY A 86 25.70 -22.16 -7.03
N GLU A 87 26.55 -22.25 -8.04
CA GLU A 87 26.85 -21.11 -8.92
C GLU A 87 25.68 -20.82 -9.86
N GLY A 88 25.40 -19.53 -10.09
CA GLY A 88 24.39 -19.09 -11.07
C GLY A 88 23.48 -17.98 -10.57
N GLN A 89 22.38 -17.76 -11.29
CA GLN A 89 21.34 -16.78 -10.98
C GLN A 89 20.17 -17.35 -10.17
N ILE A 90 20.17 -18.64 -9.83
CA ILE A 90 19.11 -19.24 -9.01
C ILE A 90 19.25 -18.68 -7.58
N THR A 91 18.23 -17.99 -7.08
CA THR A 91 18.24 -17.47 -5.71
C THR A 91 17.80 -18.54 -4.71
N GLY A 92 16.82 -19.36 -5.07
CA GLY A 92 16.26 -20.35 -4.15
C GLY A 92 15.58 -21.55 -4.80
N ILE A 93 15.31 -22.54 -3.95
CA ILE A 93 14.69 -23.81 -4.32
C ILE A 93 13.59 -24.11 -3.31
N MET A 94 12.37 -24.32 -3.81
CA MET A 94 11.27 -24.84 -2.99
C MET A 94 11.33 -26.38 -2.92
N ASN A 95 11.44 -27.02 -4.08
CA ASN A 95 11.46 -28.48 -4.24
C ASN A 95 12.11 -28.86 -5.58
N ALA A 96 12.07 -30.15 -5.93
CA ALA A 96 12.66 -30.65 -7.17
C ALA A 96 12.13 -29.92 -8.43
N ALA A 97 10.86 -29.53 -8.44
CA ALA A 97 10.19 -28.93 -9.59
C ALA A 97 10.24 -27.39 -9.63
N ASN A 98 10.48 -26.71 -8.51
CA ASN A 98 10.31 -25.25 -8.41
C ASN A 98 11.63 -24.57 -8.04
N SER A 99 12.07 -23.66 -8.90
CA SER A 99 13.24 -22.80 -8.71
C SER A 99 12.83 -21.33 -8.73
N LEU A 100 13.52 -20.52 -7.93
CA LEU A 100 13.19 -19.11 -7.71
C LEU A 100 14.32 -18.20 -8.17
N LEU A 101 13.93 -17.12 -8.83
CA LEU A 101 14.75 -15.92 -9.07
C LEU A 101 14.09 -14.75 -8.36
N ILE A 102 14.78 -14.10 -7.44
CA ILE A 102 14.30 -12.93 -6.71
C ILE A 102 14.99 -11.68 -7.26
N GLY A 103 14.21 -10.65 -7.56
CA GLY A 103 14.69 -9.38 -8.08
C GLY A 103 15.27 -8.45 -7.02
N SER A 104 15.52 -7.21 -7.41
CA SER A 104 16.04 -6.17 -6.51
C SER A 104 15.06 -5.88 -5.37
N VAL A 105 15.62 -5.56 -4.20
CA VAL A 105 14.91 -4.98 -3.06
C VAL A 105 14.30 -3.62 -3.40
N LYS A 106 14.89 -2.89 -4.35
CA LYS A 106 14.40 -1.56 -4.73
C LYS A 106 13.15 -1.67 -5.60
N PRO A 107 12.03 -1.03 -5.23
CA PRO A 107 10.77 -1.22 -5.96
C PRO A 107 10.74 -0.66 -7.40
N ASN A 108 11.65 0.26 -7.72
CA ASN A 108 11.78 0.86 -9.05
C ASN A 108 12.75 0.11 -9.97
N GLU A 109 13.45 -0.90 -9.45
CA GLU A 109 14.35 -1.74 -10.23
C GLU A 109 13.64 -3.04 -10.63
N SER A 110 13.88 -3.48 -11.86
CA SER A 110 13.34 -4.74 -12.39
C SER A 110 14.46 -5.68 -12.83
N ILE A 111 14.13 -6.96 -12.92
CA ILE A 111 15.02 -7.99 -13.45
C ILE A 111 15.26 -7.71 -14.94
N SER A 112 16.51 -7.78 -15.38
CA SER A 112 16.85 -7.63 -16.79
C SER A 112 16.58 -8.91 -17.59
N GLU A 113 16.40 -8.79 -18.90
CA GLU A 113 16.24 -9.95 -19.80
C GLU A 113 17.47 -10.88 -19.75
N SER A 114 18.68 -10.31 -19.57
CA SER A 114 19.92 -11.09 -19.45
C SER A 114 19.97 -11.91 -18.15
N GLN A 115 19.46 -11.37 -17.05
CA GLN A 115 19.31 -12.13 -15.79
C GLN A 115 18.30 -13.26 -15.93
N LEU A 116 17.12 -12.99 -16.53
CA LEU A 116 16.11 -14.02 -16.76
C LEU A 116 16.66 -15.14 -17.65
N ARG A 117 17.38 -14.78 -18.72
CA ARG A 117 18.04 -15.74 -19.60
C ARG A 117 19.03 -16.63 -18.86
N LYS A 118 19.95 -16.03 -18.09
CA LYS A 118 20.95 -16.76 -17.31
C LYS A 118 20.30 -17.68 -16.27
N PHE A 119 19.25 -17.22 -15.60
CA PHE A 119 18.48 -18.04 -14.66
C PHE A 119 17.88 -19.28 -15.34
N VAL A 120 17.29 -19.12 -16.52
CA VAL A 120 16.75 -20.24 -17.29
C VAL A 120 17.86 -21.20 -17.70
N GLU A 121 18.98 -20.69 -18.21
CA GLU A 121 20.15 -21.50 -18.59
C GLU A 121 20.70 -22.29 -17.39
N ASP A 122 20.81 -21.65 -16.22
CA ASP A 122 21.29 -22.29 -14.98
C ASP A 122 20.33 -23.38 -14.50
N VAL A 123 19.02 -23.15 -14.54
CA VAL A 123 18.04 -24.19 -14.16
C VAL A 123 18.07 -25.34 -15.15
N LEU A 124 18.17 -25.06 -16.44
CA LEU A 124 18.26 -26.11 -17.46
C LEU A 124 19.54 -26.95 -17.31
N ARG A 125 20.67 -26.33 -16.96
CA ARG A 125 21.95 -26.99 -16.77
C ARG A 125 22.04 -27.79 -15.46
N LEU A 126 21.61 -27.19 -14.36
CA LEU A 126 21.90 -27.70 -13.01
C LEU A 126 20.75 -28.52 -12.41
N ARG A 127 19.52 -28.35 -12.91
CA ARG A 127 18.31 -28.83 -12.23
C ARG A 127 17.30 -29.51 -13.13
N TYR A 128 17.49 -29.50 -14.46
CA TYR A 128 16.52 -30.07 -15.38
C TYR A 128 16.40 -31.58 -15.24
N GLN A 129 15.16 -32.04 -15.18
CA GLN A 129 14.82 -33.46 -15.13
C GLN A 129 13.69 -33.73 -16.12
N LYS A 130 13.92 -34.65 -17.07
CA LYS A 130 13.02 -34.93 -18.19
C LYS A 130 11.61 -35.36 -17.76
N ASN A 131 11.49 -35.98 -16.58
CA ASN A 131 10.24 -36.52 -16.07
C ASN A 131 9.50 -35.57 -15.10
N ILE A 132 10.04 -34.36 -14.85
CA ILE A 132 9.42 -33.40 -13.93
C ILE A 132 9.04 -32.15 -14.69
N LYS A 133 7.76 -31.74 -14.54
CA LYS A 133 7.32 -30.43 -15.00
C LYS A 133 7.90 -29.34 -14.09
N MET A 134 8.89 -28.61 -14.58
CA MET A 134 9.55 -27.55 -13.84
C MET A 134 8.77 -26.23 -13.92
N LYS A 135 8.77 -25.50 -12.82
CA LYS A 135 8.21 -24.15 -12.70
C LYS A 135 9.31 -23.20 -12.25
N LEU A 136 9.58 -22.22 -13.10
CA LEU A 136 10.53 -21.14 -12.88
C LEU A 136 9.75 -19.94 -12.34
N LYS A 137 9.86 -19.70 -11.04
CA LYS A 137 9.17 -18.59 -10.38
C LYS A 137 10.09 -17.38 -10.32
N VAL A 138 9.71 -16.30 -10.97
CA VAL A 138 10.45 -15.05 -10.97
C VAL A 138 9.67 -14.04 -10.12
N ILE A 139 10.25 -13.64 -8.99
CA ILE A 139 9.60 -12.77 -8.01
C ILE A 139 10.28 -11.41 -8.03
N SER A 140 9.52 -10.34 -8.27
CA SER A 140 10.05 -8.96 -8.30
C SER A 140 8.94 -7.96 -8.01
N TRP A 141 9.28 -6.70 -7.76
CA TRP A 141 8.30 -5.64 -7.60
C TRP A 141 7.57 -5.31 -8.89
N VAL A 142 8.31 -5.24 -10.00
CA VAL A 142 7.80 -4.76 -11.29
C VAL A 142 8.31 -5.64 -12.43
N PHE A 143 7.44 -5.92 -13.40
CA PHE A 143 7.80 -6.58 -14.66
C PHE A 143 7.46 -5.65 -15.83
N PRO A 144 8.44 -5.00 -16.47
CA PRO A 144 8.17 -4.11 -17.58
C PRO A 144 7.71 -4.90 -18.81
N PRO A 145 6.95 -4.28 -19.75
CA PRO A 145 6.42 -4.97 -20.92
C PRO A 145 7.45 -5.76 -21.77
N PRO A 146 8.71 -5.28 -21.97
CA PRO A 146 9.74 -6.05 -22.69
C PRO A 146 10.04 -7.40 -22.01
N LEU A 147 10.24 -7.40 -20.69
CA LEU A 147 10.52 -8.62 -19.93
C LEU A 147 9.34 -9.60 -19.98
N GLN A 148 8.11 -9.11 -19.90
CA GLN A 148 6.92 -9.95 -20.05
C GLN A 148 6.84 -10.59 -21.45
N LYS A 149 7.16 -9.82 -22.50
CA LYS A 149 7.25 -10.36 -23.87
C LYS A 149 8.35 -11.41 -23.97
N TYR A 150 9.50 -11.17 -23.36
CA TYR A 150 10.62 -12.10 -23.37
C TYR A 150 10.29 -13.43 -22.65
N ALA A 151 9.60 -13.37 -21.51
CA ALA A 151 9.10 -14.58 -20.83
C ALA A 151 8.20 -15.42 -21.75
N ARG A 152 7.30 -14.79 -22.53
CA ARG A 152 6.47 -15.50 -23.52
C ARG A 152 7.28 -16.10 -24.67
N VAL A 153 8.36 -15.46 -25.09
CA VAL A 153 9.29 -16.01 -26.10
C VAL A 153 9.95 -17.29 -25.55
N LEU A 154 10.36 -17.28 -24.28
CA LEU A 154 10.92 -18.46 -23.61
C LEU A 154 9.90 -19.59 -23.46
N ASP A 155 8.66 -19.30 -23.06
CA ASP A 155 7.59 -20.31 -23.00
C ASP A 155 7.34 -20.95 -24.38
N ASN A 156 7.31 -20.16 -25.44
CA ASN A 156 7.21 -20.66 -26.82
C ASN A 156 8.42 -21.53 -27.22
N TYR A 157 9.61 -21.17 -26.76
CA TYR A 157 10.81 -21.98 -26.97
C TYR A 157 10.71 -23.33 -26.26
N PHE A 158 10.28 -23.36 -25.00
CA PHE A 158 10.07 -24.61 -24.25
C PHE A 158 9.04 -25.50 -24.93
N PHE A 159 7.94 -24.93 -25.39
CA PHE A 159 6.93 -25.66 -26.14
C PHE A 159 7.50 -26.28 -27.41
N LYS A 160 8.21 -25.50 -28.25
CA LYS A 160 8.83 -25.99 -29.49
C LYS A 160 9.89 -27.08 -29.25
N LYS A 161 10.59 -27.03 -28.12
CA LYS A 161 11.62 -28.00 -27.74
C LYS A 161 11.08 -29.17 -26.91
N ASN A 162 9.77 -29.25 -26.69
CA ASN A 162 9.12 -30.25 -25.86
C ASN A 162 9.73 -30.33 -24.44
N LEU A 163 10.08 -29.17 -23.88
CA LEU A 163 10.58 -29.04 -22.52
C LEU A 163 9.41 -28.78 -21.59
N ALA A 164 9.24 -29.63 -20.57
CA ALA A 164 8.21 -29.48 -19.54
C ALA A 164 8.59 -28.38 -18.53
N VAL A 165 8.73 -27.14 -19.01
CA VAL A 165 9.18 -25.98 -18.23
C VAL A 165 8.19 -24.84 -18.43
N ALA A 166 7.84 -24.13 -17.36
CA ALA A 166 6.97 -22.95 -17.42
C ALA A 166 7.53 -21.81 -16.56
N ILE A 167 7.39 -20.57 -17.04
CA ILE A 167 7.79 -19.36 -16.30
C ILE A 167 6.57 -18.71 -15.66
N GLU A 168 6.69 -18.33 -14.40
CA GLU A 168 5.68 -17.60 -13.65
C GLU A 168 6.30 -16.30 -13.12
N LEU A 169 5.83 -15.16 -13.63
CA LEU A 169 6.22 -13.83 -13.14
C LEU A 169 5.27 -13.43 -12.01
N ILE A 170 5.81 -13.19 -10.81
CA ILE A 170 5.02 -12.97 -9.59
C ILE A 170 5.38 -11.61 -8.99
N PRO A 171 4.52 -10.59 -9.13
CA PRO A 171 4.74 -9.30 -8.49
C PRO A 171 4.59 -9.44 -6.97
N ILE A 172 5.51 -8.88 -6.18
CA ILE A 172 5.48 -9.00 -4.71
C ILE A 172 4.22 -8.35 -4.12
N ASN A 173 3.78 -7.24 -4.70
CA ASN A 173 2.56 -6.54 -4.33
C ASN A 173 1.27 -7.16 -4.92
N SER A 174 1.35 -8.34 -5.57
CA SER A 174 0.18 -9.00 -6.14
C SER A 174 -0.57 -9.90 -5.16
N GLN A 175 -1.85 -10.15 -5.45
CA GLN A 175 -2.60 -11.20 -4.77
C GLN A 175 -1.99 -12.59 -4.98
N LEU A 176 -1.34 -12.84 -6.11
CA LEU A 176 -0.69 -14.12 -6.40
C LEU A 176 0.42 -14.43 -5.39
N PHE A 177 1.26 -13.43 -5.08
CA PHE A 177 2.29 -13.55 -4.05
C PHE A 177 1.67 -13.85 -2.67
N ARG A 178 0.63 -13.09 -2.30
CA ARG A 178 -0.04 -13.24 -1.00
C ARG A 178 -0.79 -14.56 -0.86
N LYS A 179 -1.47 -15.03 -1.91
CA LYS A 179 -2.21 -16.30 -1.91
C LYS A 179 -1.31 -17.43 -1.45
N ARG A 180 -0.06 -17.45 -1.94
CA ARG A 180 0.90 -18.47 -1.57
C ARG A 180 1.21 -18.47 -0.09
N ILE A 181 1.39 -17.30 0.51
CA ILE A 181 1.65 -17.18 1.95
C ILE A 181 0.43 -17.63 2.74
N LEU A 182 -0.75 -17.14 2.34
CA LEU A 182 -2.02 -17.41 3.02
C LEU A 182 -2.47 -18.88 2.95
N GLU A 183 -2.07 -19.65 1.93
CA GLU A 183 -2.34 -21.10 1.84
C GLU A 183 -1.88 -21.88 3.09
N HIS A 184 -0.91 -21.35 3.84
CA HIS A 184 -0.32 -22.00 5.01
C HIS A 184 -0.86 -21.45 6.35
N TYR A 185 -1.71 -20.42 6.34
CA TYR A 185 -2.28 -19.83 7.56
C TYR A 185 -3.72 -20.29 7.80
N LYS A 186 -3.95 -20.94 8.97
CA LYS A 186 -5.26 -21.52 9.36
C LYS A 186 -6.40 -20.50 9.48
N ASP A 187 -6.11 -19.22 9.67
CA ASP A 187 -7.10 -18.12 9.80
C ASP A 187 -7.05 -17.11 8.65
N ALA A 188 -6.55 -17.51 7.46
CA ALA A 188 -6.35 -16.60 6.32
C ALA A 188 -7.59 -15.77 5.92
N SER A 189 -8.81 -16.29 6.15
CA SER A 189 -10.07 -15.58 5.88
C SER A 189 -10.30 -14.34 6.76
N LYS A 190 -9.64 -14.24 7.93
CA LYS A 190 -9.69 -13.08 8.83
C LYS A 190 -8.54 -12.08 8.59
N SER A 191 -7.60 -12.42 7.71
CA SER A 191 -6.32 -11.73 7.56
C SER A 191 -6.24 -10.94 6.24
N GLU A 192 -7.31 -10.20 5.89
CA GLU A 192 -7.38 -9.46 4.63
C GLU A 192 -6.19 -8.50 4.45
N PHE A 193 -5.65 -7.95 5.54
CA PHE A 193 -4.54 -7.01 5.53
C PHE A 193 -3.16 -7.62 5.75
N LEU A 194 -3.02 -8.92 5.99
CA LEU A 194 -1.71 -9.51 6.27
C LEU A 194 -0.81 -9.50 5.02
N LEU A 195 0.39 -8.95 5.16
CA LEU A 195 1.43 -8.87 4.12
C LEU A 195 0.95 -8.21 2.81
N LYS A 196 0.18 -7.12 2.93
CA LYS A 196 -0.13 -6.23 1.80
C LYS A 196 1.02 -5.26 1.60
N PHE A 197 1.76 -5.41 0.50
CA PHE A 197 2.73 -4.42 0.08
C PHE A 197 2.06 -3.35 -0.75
N ILE A 198 2.18 -2.09 -0.33
CA ILE A 198 1.49 -0.97 -0.99
C ILE A 198 2.47 0.10 -1.44
N SER A 199 2.21 0.66 -2.61
CA SER A 199 2.77 1.93 -3.06
C SER A 199 1.97 3.08 -2.49
N GLN A 200 2.63 4.22 -2.28
CA GLN A 200 1.92 5.48 -2.05
C GLN A 200 1.04 5.84 -3.25
N ALA A 201 -0.05 6.56 -2.99
CA ALA A 201 -0.84 7.16 -4.06
C ALA A 201 -0.04 8.29 -4.74
N SER A 202 -0.59 8.93 -5.77
CA SER A 202 0.06 10.07 -6.40
C SER A 202 -0.92 11.20 -6.69
N ILE A 203 -0.41 12.42 -6.55
CA ILE A 203 -1.06 13.68 -6.94
C ILE A 203 -0.01 14.48 -7.72
N MET A 204 -0.30 14.83 -8.97
CA MET A 204 0.64 15.64 -9.76
C MET A 204 0.60 17.11 -9.35
N ASP A 205 -0.60 17.69 -9.26
CA ASP A 205 -0.79 19.10 -8.92
C ASP A 205 -2.20 19.37 -8.39
N ILE A 206 -2.43 20.60 -7.91
CA ILE A 206 -3.73 21.16 -7.58
C ILE A 206 -4.07 22.24 -8.63
N ALA A 207 -5.13 22.04 -9.40
CA ALA A 207 -5.68 23.08 -10.27
C ALA A 207 -6.73 23.90 -9.51
N TYR A 208 -6.85 25.18 -9.86
CA TYR A 208 -7.89 26.05 -9.30
C TYR A 208 -8.43 27.05 -10.32
N LYS A 209 -9.70 27.42 -10.18
CA LYS A 209 -10.37 28.40 -11.04
C LYS A 209 -11.34 29.25 -10.22
N ARG A 210 -11.32 30.57 -10.42
CA ARG A 210 -12.32 31.49 -9.87
C ARG A 210 -13.68 31.20 -10.49
N ILE A 211 -14.71 31.03 -9.66
CA ILE A 211 -16.09 30.86 -10.09
C ILE A 211 -16.79 32.22 -10.06
N ASP A 212 -16.81 32.85 -8.88
CA ASP A 212 -17.51 34.11 -8.64
C ASP A 212 -16.98 34.77 -7.36
N GLY A 213 -16.67 36.07 -7.38
CA GLY A 213 -16.13 36.79 -6.21
C GLY A 213 -14.98 36.04 -5.54
N LEU A 214 -15.11 35.72 -4.25
CA LEU A 214 -14.14 34.94 -3.47
C LEU A 214 -14.42 33.42 -3.50
N LYS A 215 -15.22 32.92 -4.44
CA LYS A 215 -15.54 31.51 -4.63
C LYS A 215 -14.66 30.90 -5.72
N TYR A 216 -13.98 29.81 -5.37
CA TYR A 216 -13.04 29.10 -6.25
C TYR A 216 -13.37 27.61 -6.27
N ARG A 217 -13.10 26.97 -7.42
CA ARG A 217 -13.12 25.52 -7.58
C ARG A 217 -11.70 25.00 -7.61
N PHE A 218 -11.45 23.92 -6.91
CA PHE A 218 -10.18 23.21 -6.85
C PHE A 218 -10.34 21.79 -7.38
N GLU A 219 -9.29 21.26 -8.00
CA GLU A 219 -9.26 19.92 -8.57
C GLU A 219 -7.89 19.26 -8.36
N VAL A 220 -7.90 17.99 -7.96
CA VAL A 220 -6.70 17.15 -7.93
C VAL A 220 -6.34 16.75 -9.35
N VAL A 221 -5.16 17.16 -9.81
CA VAL A 221 -4.63 16.80 -11.14
C VAL A 221 -3.75 15.55 -11.03
N GLY A 222 -4.02 14.57 -11.88
CA GLY A 222 -3.22 13.34 -11.93
C GLY A 222 -3.34 12.46 -10.68
N GLY A 223 -4.42 12.63 -9.90
CA GLY A 223 -4.71 11.82 -8.72
C GLY A 223 -4.93 10.35 -9.10
N ARG A 224 -4.09 9.43 -8.62
CA ARG A 224 -4.27 7.97 -8.84
C ARG A 224 -3.68 7.11 -7.73
N SER A 225 -4.14 5.87 -7.62
CA SER A 225 -3.42 4.83 -6.90
C SER A 225 -2.29 4.28 -7.80
N ASN A 226 -1.16 3.94 -7.19
CA ASN A 226 -0.07 3.23 -7.85
C ASN A 226 -0.09 1.72 -7.57
N ASN A 227 -1.04 1.25 -6.76
CA ASN A 227 -1.19 -0.16 -6.43
C ASN A 227 -1.90 -0.93 -7.55
N ILE A 228 -1.55 -2.22 -7.70
CA ILE A 228 -2.28 -3.14 -8.59
C ILE A 228 -3.72 -3.24 -8.09
N ASP A 229 -4.68 -3.05 -8.99
CA ASP A 229 -6.13 -2.98 -8.69
C ASP A 229 -6.53 -1.85 -7.71
N GLY A 230 -5.64 -0.88 -7.51
CA GLY A 230 -5.84 0.26 -6.63
C GLY A 230 -6.71 1.35 -7.26
N TYR A 231 -7.57 1.97 -6.45
CA TYR A 231 -8.36 3.14 -6.84
C TYR A 231 -8.57 4.07 -5.65
N LEU A 232 -8.73 5.37 -5.92
CA LEU A 232 -8.92 6.37 -4.87
C LEU A 232 -10.32 6.27 -4.25
N ILE A 233 -10.38 6.12 -2.94
CA ILE A 233 -11.62 5.96 -2.16
C ILE A 233 -12.01 7.19 -1.35
N ASN A 234 -11.06 8.10 -1.14
CA ASN A 234 -11.28 9.33 -0.41
C ASN A 234 -10.37 10.44 -0.91
N CYS A 235 -10.88 11.66 -0.90
CA CYS A 235 -10.09 12.88 -0.97
C CYS A 235 -10.41 13.74 0.26
N GLN A 236 -9.43 14.45 0.76
CA GLN A 236 -9.59 15.41 1.83
C GLN A 236 -8.96 16.74 1.39
N TRP A 237 -9.65 17.85 1.62
CA TRP A 237 -9.13 19.19 1.32
C TRP A 237 -8.95 20.02 2.59
N ASP A 238 -8.01 20.96 2.52
CA ASP A 238 -7.86 22.07 3.46
C ASP A 238 -7.49 23.31 2.66
N PHE A 239 -8.21 24.42 2.84
CA PHE A 239 -8.00 25.65 2.09
C PHE A 239 -7.24 26.71 2.89
N ASN A 240 -6.75 26.36 4.08
CA ASN A 240 -5.84 27.16 4.87
C ASN A 240 -4.89 26.25 5.67
N PHE A 241 -4.15 25.43 4.95
CA PHE A 241 -3.30 24.39 5.49
C PHE A 241 -2.11 24.98 6.24
N ILE A 242 -2.18 24.94 7.56
CA ILE A 242 -1.18 25.45 8.48
C ILE A 242 -0.70 24.30 9.37
N GLU A 243 0.59 24.29 9.71
CA GLU A 243 1.20 23.31 10.63
C GLU A 243 1.06 21.83 10.21
N GLY A 244 0.85 21.55 8.92
CA GLY A 244 0.79 20.17 8.43
C GLY A 244 -0.52 19.44 8.75
N ARG A 245 -1.58 20.15 9.19
CA ARG A 245 -2.82 19.56 9.70
C ARG A 245 -4.00 19.90 8.82
N PHE A 246 -4.84 18.89 8.55
CA PHE A 246 -6.14 19.10 7.92
C PHE A 246 -7.19 19.40 9.00
N ALA A 247 -7.70 20.62 9.02
CA ALA A 247 -8.66 21.12 10.00
C ALA A 247 -10.09 21.26 9.45
N GLU A 248 -10.25 21.34 8.12
CA GLU A 248 -11.56 21.55 7.49
C GLU A 248 -12.41 20.27 7.44
N ARG A 249 -13.24 20.06 8.47
CA ARG A 249 -14.12 18.89 8.62
C ARG A 249 -15.08 18.70 7.46
N GLU A 250 -15.59 19.79 6.89
CA GLU A 250 -16.53 19.77 5.76
C GLU A 250 -15.93 19.14 4.50
N TYR A 251 -14.61 19.20 4.33
CA TYR A 251 -13.89 18.54 3.24
C TYR A 251 -13.05 17.35 3.72
N GLY A 252 -13.36 16.79 4.90
CA GLY A 252 -12.63 15.67 5.49
C GLY A 252 -12.82 14.33 4.79
N LEU A 253 -13.98 14.14 4.15
CA LEU A 253 -14.40 12.87 3.53
C LEU A 253 -15.07 13.12 2.18
N MET A 254 -14.31 13.59 1.20
CA MET A 254 -14.80 13.82 -0.16
C MET A 254 -14.80 12.50 -0.95
N ARG A 255 -15.93 11.81 -0.88
CA ARG A 255 -16.18 10.56 -1.60
C ARG A 255 -17.67 10.35 -1.86
N GLU A 256 -17.97 9.62 -2.92
CA GLU A 256 -19.31 9.19 -3.27
C GLU A 256 -19.40 7.67 -3.31
N GLN A 257 -20.60 7.13 -3.13
CA GLN A 257 -20.83 5.70 -3.27
C GLN A 257 -21.36 5.39 -4.67
N LYS A 258 -20.64 4.55 -5.42
CA LYS A 258 -21.00 4.10 -6.76
C LYS A 258 -20.82 2.58 -6.84
N ASP A 259 -21.87 1.87 -7.25
CA ASP A 259 -21.87 0.41 -7.38
C ASP A 259 -21.38 -0.32 -6.11
N GLY A 260 -21.80 0.15 -4.93
CA GLY A 260 -21.39 -0.40 -3.65
C GLY A 260 -19.96 -0.07 -3.21
N LYS A 261 -19.22 0.72 -3.99
CA LYS A 261 -17.83 1.14 -3.72
C LYS A 261 -17.76 2.62 -3.39
N TYR A 262 -16.80 3.02 -2.55
CA TYR A 262 -16.47 4.43 -2.36
C TYR A 262 -15.49 4.90 -3.43
N ILE A 263 -15.77 6.05 -4.06
CA ILE A 263 -14.91 6.69 -5.04
C ILE A 263 -14.60 8.10 -4.57
N ALA A 264 -13.33 8.50 -4.63
CA ALA A 264 -12.90 9.83 -4.21
C ALA A 264 -13.50 10.94 -5.10
N VAL A 265 -14.03 11.99 -4.47
CA VAL A 265 -14.46 13.21 -5.16
C VAL A 265 -13.27 14.16 -5.21
N LEU A 266 -12.65 14.27 -6.38
CA LEU A 266 -11.40 15.01 -6.59
C LEU A 266 -11.58 16.52 -6.80
N LYS A 267 -12.79 17.03 -6.61
CA LYS A 267 -13.17 18.42 -6.83
C LYS A 267 -13.83 18.99 -5.59
N ALA A 268 -13.51 20.23 -5.26
CA ALA A 268 -14.13 20.95 -4.16
C ALA A 268 -14.32 22.43 -4.53
N GLU A 269 -15.38 23.04 -4.01
CA GLU A 269 -15.62 24.48 -4.14
C GLU A 269 -15.51 25.13 -2.76
N LYS A 270 -14.78 26.23 -2.67
CA LYS A 270 -14.63 26.99 -1.43
C LYS A 270 -14.93 28.46 -1.70
N LYS A 271 -15.73 29.07 -0.82
CA LYS A 271 -15.86 30.53 -0.72
C LYS A 271 -14.96 31.02 0.42
N PHE A 272 -14.00 31.87 0.11
CA PHE A 272 -13.10 32.49 1.08
C PHE A 272 -13.78 33.72 1.69
N GLU A 273 -13.49 33.99 2.96
CA GLU A 273 -14.00 35.17 3.66
C GLU A 273 -13.27 36.45 3.22
N LYS A 274 -11.97 36.32 2.89
CA LYS A 274 -11.10 37.45 2.55
C LYS A 274 -10.19 37.07 1.38
N ALA A 275 -9.79 38.09 0.61
CA ALA A 275 -8.69 37.96 -0.32
C ALA A 275 -7.37 37.80 0.45
N GLY A 276 -6.44 37.05 -0.12
CA GLY A 276 -5.17 36.75 0.56
C GLY A 276 -4.43 35.57 -0.03
N LYS A 277 -3.27 35.29 0.56
CA LYS A 277 -2.43 34.15 0.23
C LYS A 277 -2.79 32.99 1.14
N TYR A 278 -3.10 31.84 0.55
CA TYR A 278 -3.51 30.63 1.24
C TYR A 278 -2.66 29.45 0.78
N ILE A 279 -2.39 28.51 1.69
CA ILE A 279 -1.82 27.22 1.35
C ILE A 279 -2.98 26.23 1.26
N ILE A 280 -3.20 25.69 0.08
CA ILE A 280 -4.25 24.71 -0.18
C ILE A 280 -3.61 23.33 -0.13
N ALA A 281 -4.17 22.41 0.64
CA ALA A 281 -3.75 21.03 0.69
C ALA A 281 -4.85 20.09 0.21
N CYS A 282 -4.45 19.03 -0.48
CA CYS A 282 -5.30 17.88 -0.70
C CYS A 282 -4.57 16.60 -0.28
N ARG A 283 -5.31 15.67 0.31
CA ARG A 283 -4.88 14.31 0.59
C ARG A 283 -5.77 13.36 -0.20
N VAL A 284 -5.19 12.36 -0.85
CA VAL A 284 -5.93 11.26 -1.46
C VAL A 284 -5.56 9.96 -0.77
N GLN A 285 -6.53 9.06 -0.65
CA GLN A 285 -6.37 7.73 -0.08
C GLN A 285 -6.96 6.69 -1.05
N ASP A 286 -6.26 5.57 -1.23
CA ASP A 286 -6.73 4.44 -2.02
C ASP A 286 -7.34 3.31 -1.17
N ASN A 287 -7.98 2.36 -1.85
CA ASN A 287 -8.64 1.20 -1.23
C ASN A 287 -7.68 0.21 -0.55
N LEU A 288 -6.37 0.34 -0.75
CA LEU A 288 -5.35 -0.57 -0.25
C LEU A 288 -4.54 0.04 0.90
N GLY A 289 -4.74 1.34 1.19
CA GLY A 289 -4.08 2.07 2.27
C GLY A 289 -2.98 3.02 1.79
N GLY A 290 -2.79 3.16 0.48
CA GLY A 290 -1.89 4.14 -0.12
C GLY A 290 -2.44 5.55 0.04
N GLU A 291 -1.59 6.47 0.48
CA GLU A 291 -1.93 7.88 0.69
C GLU A 291 -0.93 8.81 -0.01
N ALA A 292 -1.39 10.00 -0.38
CA ALA A 292 -0.53 11.08 -0.85
C ALA A 292 -1.11 12.44 -0.42
N VAL A 293 -0.22 13.39 -0.12
CA VAL A 293 -0.57 14.78 0.19
C VAL A 293 0.13 15.70 -0.79
N ARG A 294 -0.61 16.70 -1.30
CA ARG A 294 -0.06 17.78 -2.12
C ARG A 294 -0.50 19.11 -1.53
N THR A 295 0.42 20.07 -1.50
CA THR A 295 0.14 21.46 -1.13
C THR A 295 0.40 22.39 -2.31
N LYS A 296 -0.33 23.50 -2.35
CA LYS A 296 -0.14 24.57 -3.34
C LYS A 296 -0.47 25.91 -2.73
N GLU A 297 0.42 26.88 -2.90
CA GLU A 297 0.15 28.26 -2.54
C GLU A 297 -0.73 28.92 -3.61
N VAL A 298 -1.78 29.61 -3.18
CA VAL A 298 -2.76 30.27 -4.05
C VAL A 298 -3.05 31.67 -3.52
N ILE A 299 -3.14 32.63 -4.44
CA ILE A 299 -3.54 34.01 -4.13
C ILE A 299 -5.01 34.17 -4.53
N ILE A 300 -5.86 34.34 -3.53
CA ILE A 300 -7.29 34.58 -3.67
C ILE A 300 -7.53 36.08 -3.83
N LYS A 301 -8.22 36.45 -4.91
CA LYS A 301 -8.60 37.82 -5.29
C LYS A 301 -10.09 37.88 -5.65
#